data_AF-A0A9D1ETY7-F1
#
_entry.id   AF-A0A9D1ETY7-F1
#
_cell.length_a   1.000
_cell.length_b   1.000
_cell.length_c   1.000
_cell.angle_alpha   90.00
_cell.angle_beta   90.00
_cell.angle_gamma   90.00
#
_symmetry.space_group_name_H-M   'P 1'
#
loop_
_entity.id
_entity.type
_entity.pdbx_description
1 polymer ?
#
loop_
_entity_poly.entity_id
_entity_poly.type
_entity_poly.pdbx_seq_one_letter_code
_entity_poly.pdbx_strand_id
1 'polypeptide(L)' 'MTSDLPRYTLRIPQEYLAKIRYIAEENGRSANKEIELMIKQRIKDYENSHGEIDLSEAAK' A
#
# COMPACT_ATOMS: atom_id res chain seq x y z
N MET A 1 22.75 -1.42 5.95
CA MET A 1 21.50 -1.73 6.65
C MET A 1 20.48 -2.15 5.61
N THR A 2 20.31 -3.46 5.41
CA THR A 2 19.33 -4.00 4.45
C THR A 2 17.95 -3.68 5.01
N SER A 3 17.21 -2.80 4.34
CA SER A 3 15.85 -2.45 4.74
C SER A 3 15.02 -3.73 4.69
N ASP A 4 14.68 -4.26 5.86
CA ASP A 4 13.90 -5.48 6.09
C ASP A 4 12.41 -5.24 5.74
N LEU A 5 12.16 -4.71 4.54
CA LEU A 5 10.81 -4.57 4.02
C LEU A 5 10.41 -5.90 3.36
N PRO A 6 9.28 -6.50 3.76
CA PRO A 6 8.78 -7.69 3.11
C PRO A 6 8.51 -7.38 1.64
N ARG A 7 9.13 -8.15 0.73
CA ARG A 7 8.87 -8.05 -0.71
C ARG A 7 7.54 -8.74 -0.99
N TYR A 8 6.52 -7.94 -1.29
CA TYR A 8 5.21 -8.47 -1.66
C TYR A 8 5.01 -8.38 -3.18
N THR A 9 4.89 -9.54 -3.85
CA THR A 9 4.59 -9.62 -5.28
C THR A 9 3.08 -9.68 -5.49
N LEU A 10 2.46 -8.51 -5.65
CA LEU A 10 1.03 -8.42 -5.92
C LEU A 10 0.75 -8.74 -7.40
N ARG A 11 -0.07 -9.76 -7.66
CA ARG A 11 -0.60 -10.04 -9.00
C ARG A 11 -1.86 -9.21 -9.23
N ILE A 12 -1.72 -8.12 -9.98
CA ILE A 12 -2.85 -7.31 -10.45
C ILE A 12 -2.96 -7.36 -11.97
N PRO A 13 -4.18 -7.20 -12.53
CA PRO A 13 -4.35 -6.94 -13.94
C PRO A 13 -3.53 -5.73 -14.40
N GLN A 14 -2.99 -5.81 -15.60
CA GLN A 14 -2.13 -4.79 -16.19
C GLN A 14 -2.82 -3.42 -16.26
N GLU A 15 -4.14 -3.41 -16.45
CA GLU A 15 -4.96 -2.19 -16.48
C GLU A 15 -4.90 -1.40 -15.17
N TYR A 16 -4.91 -2.07 -14.02
CA TYR A 16 -4.79 -1.40 -12.72
C TYR A 16 -3.38 -0.87 -12.50
N LEU A 17 -2.36 -1.63 -12.92
CA LEU A 17 -0.98 -1.16 -12.86
C LEU A 17 -0.75 0.07 -13.74
N ALA A 18 -1.35 0.11 -14.93
CA ALA A 18 -1.30 1.26 -15.82
C ALA A 18 -1.99 2.49 -15.20
N LYS A 19 -3.16 2.31 -14.58
CA LYS A 19 -3.86 3.40 -13.87
C LYS A 19 -3.07 3.93 -12.68
N ILE A 20 -2.50 3.04 -11.86
CA ILE A 20 -1.65 3.44 -10.73
C ILE A 20 -0.42 4.20 -11.24
N ARG A 21 0.20 3.74 -12.32
CA ARG A 21 1.36 4.40 -12.91
C ARG A 21 1.00 5.80 -13.44
N TYR A 22 -0.14 5.93 -14.10
CA TYR A 22 -0.66 7.23 -14.55
C TYR A 22 -0.86 8.21 -13.38
N ILE A 23 -1.52 7.76 -12.30
CA ILE A 23 -1.74 8.58 -11.09
C ILE A 23 -0.40 8.94 -10.43
N ALA A 24 0.54 8.00 -10.36
CA ALA A 24 1.84 8.22 -9.77
C ALA A 24 2.68 9.22 -10.59
N GLU A 25 2.63 9.15 -11.92
CA GLU A 25 3.28 10.12 -12.81
C GLU A 25 2.70 11.53 -12.62
N GLU A 26 1.38 11.64 -12.51
CA GLU A 26 0.70 12.91 -12.21
C GLU A 26 1.12 13.50 -10.85
N ASN A 27 1.32 12.65 -9.85
CA ASN A 27 1.77 13.04 -8.51
C ASN A 27 3.29 13.19 -8.38
N GLY A 28 4.08 12.92 -9.44
CA GLY A 28 5.54 12.95 -9.41
C GLY A 28 6.17 11.87 -8.51
N ARG A 29 5.50 10.73 -8.35
CA ARG A 29 5.89 9.62 -7.46
C ARG A 29 6.13 8.34 -8.27
N SER A 30 6.84 7.38 -7.68
CA SER A 30 6.90 6.03 -8.23
C SER A 30 5.60 5.29 -7.93
N ALA A 31 5.20 4.37 -8.82
CA ALA A 31 4.01 3.53 -8.63
C ALA A 31 4.02 2.81 -7.26
N ASN A 32 5.19 2.32 -6.81
CA ASN A 32 5.32 1.70 -5.49
C ASN A 32 4.99 2.65 -4.34
N LYS A 33 5.43 3.92 -4.43
CA LYS A 33 5.19 4.91 -3.37
C LYS A 33 3.72 5.33 -3.32
N GLU A 34 3.06 5.37 -4.48
CA GLU A 34 1.61 5.61 -4.55
C GLU A 34 0.82 4.45 -3.93
N ILE A 35 1.19 3.20 -4.25
CA ILE A 35 0.57 2.01 -3.65
C ILE A 35 0.75 2.02 -2.12
N GLU A 36 1.94 2.34 -1.63
CA GLU A 36 2.20 2.42 -0.18
C GLU A 36 1.31 3.47 0.50
N LEU A 37 1.13 4.64 -0.13
CA LEU A 37 0.27 5.70 0.39
C LEU A 37 -1.20 5.31 0.38
N MET A 38 -1.67 4.69 -0.70
CA MET A 38 -3.03 4.14 -0.77
C MET A 38 -3.28 3.13 0.34
N ILE A 39 -2.32 2.22 0.61
CA ILE A 39 -2.42 1.26 1.70
C ILE A 39 -2.49 1.99 3.05
N LYS A 40 -1.61 2.95 3.30
CA LYS A 40 -1.61 3.75 4.55
C LYS A 40 -2.92 4.51 4.76
N GLN A 41 -3.46 5.12 3.72
CA GLN A 41 -4.76 5.80 3.79
C GLN A 41 -5.88 4.80 4.06
N ARG A 42 -5.89 3.66 3.37
CA ARG A 42 -6.88 2.60 3.57
C ARG A 42 -6.86 2.04 4.99
N ILE A 43 -5.67 1.85 5.56
CA ILE A 43 -5.50 1.42 6.96
C ILE A 43 -6.10 2.47 7.90
N LYS A 44 -5.74 3.76 7.73
CA LYS A 44 -6.30 4.83 8.57
C LYS A 44 -7.82 4.95 8.49
N ASP A 45 -8.38 4.90 7.29
CA ASP A 45 -9.83 4.92 7.08
C ASP A 45 -10.51 3.71 7.75
N TYR A 46 -9.87 2.54 7.65
CA TYR A 46 -10.36 1.33 8.29
C TYR A 46 -10.30 1.43 9.81
N GLU A 47 -9.17 1.87 10.39
CA GLU A 47 -9.00 2.08 11.83
C GLU A 47 -10.00 3.10 12.38
N ASN A 48 -10.25 4.18 11.64
CA ASN A 48 -11.21 5.20 12.04
C ASN A 48 -12.65 4.67 12.03
N SER A 49 -12.97 3.74 11.14
CA SER A 49 -14.33 3.18 11.00
C SER A 49 -14.60 1.92 11.81
N HIS A 50 -13.58 1.08 12.07
CA HIS A 50 -13.72 -0.23 12.71
C HIS A 50 -13.02 -0.32 14.08
N GLY A 51 -12.24 0.69 14.47
CA GLY A 51 -11.37 0.65 15.66
C GLY A 51 -9.94 0.22 15.30
N GLU A 52 -9.00 0.43 16.23
CA GLU A 52 -7.57 0.14 16.07
C GLU A 52 -7.35 -1.31 15.60
N ILE A 53 -6.53 -1.49 14.56
CA ILE A 53 -6.13 -2.82 14.11
C ILE A 53 -5.07 -3.32 15.10
N ASP A 54 -5.50 -4.09 16.09
CA ASP A 54 -4.60 -4.70 17.05
C ASP A 54 -3.80 -5.84 16.36
N LEU A 55 -2.58 -5.51 15.93
CA LEU A 55 -1.66 -6.43 15.23
C LEU A 55 -0.94 -7.39 16.19
N SER A 56 -1.30 -7.40 17.49
CA SER A 56 -0.65 -8.22 18.52
C SER A 56 -0.76 -9.74 18.25
N GLU A 57 -1.72 -10.18 17.43
CA GLU A 57 -1.88 -11.61 17.07
C GLU A 57 -1.25 -12.05 15.74
N ALA A 58 -0.65 -11.15 14.94
CA ALA A 58 -0.14 -11.51 13.61
C ALA A 58 1.34 -11.98 13.59
N ALA A 59 2.02 -11.98 14.74
CA ALA A 59 3.42 -12.38 14.88
C ALA A 59 3.60 -13.74 15.57
N LYS A 60 2.84 -14.76 15.13
CA LYS A 60 3.08 -16.16 15.50
C LYS A 60 3.43 -17.01 14.29
#